data_AF-A0A317J4F0-F1
#
_entry.id   AF-A0A317J4F0-F1
#
_cell.length_a   1.000
_cell.length_b   1.000
_cell.length_c   1.000
_cell.angle_alpha   90.00
_cell.angle_beta   90.00
_cell.angle_gamma   90.00
#
_symmetry.space_group_name_H-M   'P 1'
#
loop_
_entity.id
_entity.type
_entity.pdbx_description
1 polymer ?
#
loop_
_entity_poly.entity_id
_entity_poly.type
_entity_poly.pdbx_seq_one_letter_code
_entity_poly.pdbx_strand_id
1 'polypeptide(L)'
;MSAPFRVFPYWTSKLRVRKDFDNLLERMEKRLYRDSLPVLGWYWLRTIYRSGYDRRELEALDGLIGRAQTTGGEQSAILAEMKHWIRQTPAAGKTGREEGQSAAPDRSRLRSANIERYLAQLLNQWLPAEIARLLVTEFEEDGVFSTGIPALIRGRAIERLLIREHVSRETLEALLDPGLLSPQWFYPADIEILRDVVLYLLGRTEMPPFPALPAVLIAVAPESPLDSSQHGDAVRHGFLVEAAGGEEFHVPIAPGDAAKLLDRDSLRIGAVIVSMDGRWWNANRLQRSDRDVIVYEPGGHLCIDYSEEHARLRIPWPESRPQWRGAVRLETKFELLGRRWRIAQWEQEGAHTWLHLVFADSIRMPEPRSETENGVRRLRPAVADMRWAALEDALLAALAQETADPIEQFRHSELIPLGRALLGLCEATRGGRPRNLETVESRVNAVRYHSAELREFLGPVPWRILPEPVRKVLLSARDYSQLDCLVNATFDGVPERRTASRDSHAA
;
A
#
# COMPACT_ATOMS: atom_id res chain seq x y z
N MET A 1 -36.30 23.16 -45.17
CA MET A 1 -35.51 21.91 -45.24
C MET A 1 -34.09 22.25 -44.84
N SER A 2 -33.74 22.03 -43.56
CA SER A 2 -32.40 22.28 -43.04
C SER A 2 -31.58 21.02 -43.19
N ALA A 3 -30.45 21.11 -43.90
CA ALA A 3 -29.53 19.99 -44.07
C ALA A 3 -28.95 19.58 -42.69
N PRO A 4 -28.79 18.27 -42.42
CA PRO A 4 -28.16 17.83 -41.18
C PRO A 4 -26.67 18.19 -41.20
N PHE A 5 -26.22 18.91 -40.17
CA PHE A 5 -24.80 19.15 -39.91
C PHE A 5 -24.08 17.81 -39.81
N ARG A 6 -23.29 17.45 -40.83
CA ARG A 6 -22.31 16.36 -40.73
C ARG A 6 -21.18 16.85 -39.84
N VAL A 7 -21.20 16.46 -38.57
CA VAL A 7 -20.04 16.59 -37.68
C VAL A 7 -18.94 15.69 -38.27
N PHE A 8 -17.87 16.30 -38.78
CA PHE A 8 -16.75 15.58 -39.35
C PHE A 8 -16.01 14.78 -38.24
N PRO A 9 -15.71 13.48 -38.44
CA PRO A 9 -15.05 12.64 -37.43
C PRO A 9 -13.65 13.12 -37.01
N TYR A 10 -13.06 14.03 -37.79
CA TYR A 10 -11.79 14.69 -37.48
C TYR A 10 -11.86 15.65 -36.29
N TRP A 11 -12.98 16.37 -36.13
CA TRP A 11 -13.13 17.34 -35.04
C TRP A 11 -13.37 16.65 -33.70
N THR A 12 -14.09 15.53 -33.70
CA THR A 12 -14.39 14.74 -32.50
C THR A 12 -13.15 14.07 -31.91
N SER A 13 -12.23 13.60 -32.76
CA SER A 13 -10.98 12.97 -32.34
C SER A 13 -10.03 13.96 -31.62
N LYS A 14 -9.78 15.14 -32.22
CA LYS A 14 -8.95 16.18 -31.57
C LYS A 14 -9.54 16.68 -30.25
N LEU A 15 -10.87 16.78 -30.18
CA LEU A 15 -11.57 17.24 -28.98
C LEU A 15 -11.44 16.22 -27.83
N ARG A 16 -11.54 14.92 -28.15
CA ARG A 16 -11.31 13.82 -27.19
C ARG A 16 -9.87 13.86 -26.66
N VAL A 17 -8.87 13.87 -27.55
CA VAL A 17 -7.45 13.89 -27.15
C VAL A 17 -7.14 15.09 -26.26
N ARG A 18 -7.68 16.26 -26.60
CA ARG A 18 -7.50 17.47 -25.79
C ARG A 18 -8.15 17.34 -24.42
N LYS A 19 -9.40 16.87 -24.36
CA LYS A 19 -10.14 16.66 -23.10
C LYS A 19 -9.40 15.68 -22.17
N ASP A 20 -8.98 14.54 -22.71
CA ASP A 20 -8.26 13.52 -21.94
C ASP A 20 -6.92 14.06 -21.42
N PHE A 21 -6.21 14.85 -22.24
CA PHE A 21 -4.94 15.49 -21.84
C PHE A 21 -5.13 16.60 -20.79
N ASP A 22 -6.14 17.45 -20.95
CA ASP A 22 -6.46 18.48 -19.96
C ASP A 22 -6.84 17.83 -18.61
N ASN A 23 -7.55 16.69 -18.63
CA ASN A 23 -7.83 15.91 -17.42
C ASN A 23 -6.56 15.34 -16.76
N LEU A 24 -5.59 14.87 -17.56
CA LEU A 24 -4.29 14.45 -17.04
C LEU A 24 -3.58 15.60 -16.33
N LEU A 25 -3.51 16.78 -16.95
CA LEU A 25 -2.85 17.94 -16.36
C LEU A 25 -3.52 18.37 -15.06
N GLU A 26 -4.86 18.43 -15.03
CA GLU A 26 -5.62 18.72 -13.82
C GLU A 26 -5.31 17.71 -12.70
N ARG A 27 -5.24 16.41 -13.03
CA ARG A 27 -4.88 15.36 -12.07
C ARG A 27 -3.44 15.49 -11.59
N MET A 28 -2.49 15.84 -12.46
CA MET A 28 -1.09 16.08 -12.09
C MET A 28 -0.93 17.31 -11.21
N GLU A 29 -1.70 18.36 -11.46
CA GLU A 29 -1.70 19.58 -10.65
C GLU A 29 -2.22 19.31 -9.24
N LYS A 30 -3.35 18.60 -9.14
CA LYS A 30 -4.05 18.25 -7.89
C LYS A 30 -3.43 17.09 -7.10
N ARG A 31 -2.26 16.57 -7.50
CA ARG A 31 -1.59 15.49 -6.75
C ARG A 31 -1.15 15.94 -5.38
N LEU A 32 -1.48 15.12 -4.38
CA LEU A 32 -1.02 15.26 -3.01
C LEU A 32 0.43 14.75 -2.88
N TYR A 33 0.76 13.63 -3.54
CA TYR A 33 2.11 13.06 -3.54
C TYR A 33 2.74 13.13 -4.92
N ARG A 34 3.76 13.98 -5.06
CA ARG A 34 4.51 14.16 -6.33
C ARG A 34 5.20 12.87 -6.79
N ASP A 35 5.69 12.05 -5.86
CA ASP A 35 6.30 10.76 -6.15
C ASP A 35 5.33 9.76 -6.80
N SER A 36 4.01 10.00 -6.75
CA SER A 36 3.01 9.17 -7.43
C SER A 36 2.76 9.56 -8.90
N LEU A 37 3.31 10.69 -9.38
CA LEU A 37 3.15 11.15 -10.76
C LEU A 37 3.58 10.13 -11.83
N PRO A 38 4.68 9.35 -11.66
CA PRO A 38 5.02 8.28 -12.62
C PRO A 38 3.91 7.24 -12.78
N VAL A 39 3.23 6.87 -11.68
CA VAL A 39 2.11 5.91 -11.70
C VAL A 39 0.94 6.47 -12.49
N LEU A 40 0.57 7.73 -12.23
CA LEU A 40 -0.47 8.42 -12.97
C LEU A 40 -0.19 8.39 -14.48
N GLY A 41 1.00 8.84 -14.88
CA GLY A 41 1.41 8.89 -16.28
C GLY A 41 1.33 7.52 -16.95
N TRP A 42 1.90 6.50 -16.31
CA TRP A 42 1.92 5.12 -16.83
C TRP A 42 0.51 4.53 -17.00
N TYR A 43 -0.31 4.55 -15.95
CA TYR A 43 -1.64 3.94 -15.99
C TYR A 43 -2.62 4.74 -16.87
N TRP A 44 -2.53 6.06 -16.91
CA TRP A 44 -3.31 6.88 -17.83
C TRP A 44 -2.95 6.56 -19.29
N LEU A 45 -1.66 6.43 -19.61
CA LEU A 45 -1.20 6.11 -20.97
C LEU A 45 -1.67 4.72 -21.41
N ARG A 46 -1.58 3.72 -20.52
CA ARG A 46 -2.14 2.37 -20.77
C ARG A 46 -3.66 2.40 -20.95
N THR A 47 -4.37 3.23 -20.20
CA THR A 47 -5.82 3.40 -20.33
C THR A 47 -6.19 3.91 -21.71
N ILE A 48 -5.49 4.96 -22.16
CA ILE A 48 -5.72 5.56 -23.47
C ILE A 48 -5.39 4.58 -24.60
N TYR A 49 -4.27 3.87 -24.50
CA TYR A 49 -3.91 2.86 -25.48
C TYR A 49 -4.98 1.76 -25.59
N ARG A 50 -5.46 1.24 -24.45
CA ARG A 50 -6.58 0.27 -24.39
C ARG A 50 -7.89 0.81 -24.92
N SER A 51 -8.11 2.12 -24.81
CA SER A 51 -9.30 2.80 -25.34
C SER A 51 -9.30 2.94 -26.88
N GLY A 52 -8.26 2.44 -27.55
CA GLY A 52 -8.18 2.31 -29.00
C GLY A 52 -7.73 3.58 -29.72
N TYR A 53 -6.86 4.39 -29.11
CA TYR A 53 -6.29 5.57 -29.78
C TYR A 53 -5.59 5.19 -31.08
N ASP A 54 -5.96 5.86 -32.17
CA ASP A 54 -5.30 5.67 -33.45
C ASP A 54 -3.98 6.46 -33.54
N ARG A 55 -3.23 6.23 -34.63
CA ARG A 55 -1.95 6.92 -34.85
C ARG A 55 -2.07 8.44 -34.85
N ARG A 56 -3.15 8.99 -35.39
CA ARG A 56 -3.36 10.44 -35.48
C ARG A 56 -3.67 11.04 -34.11
N GLU A 57 -4.41 10.30 -33.29
CA GLU A 57 -4.70 10.66 -31.90
C GLU A 57 -3.42 10.65 -31.05
N LEU A 58 -2.54 9.67 -31.25
CA LEU A 58 -1.23 9.61 -30.60
C LEU A 58 -0.29 10.74 -31.05
N GLU A 59 -0.27 11.07 -32.35
CA GLU A 59 0.50 12.21 -32.88
C GLU A 59 -0.02 13.56 -32.34
N ALA A 60 -1.34 13.72 -32.22
CA ALA A 60 -1.95 14.89 -31.61
C ALA A 60 -1.60 15.01 -30.11
N LEU A 61 -1.54 13.88 -29.41
CA LEU A 61 -1.12 13.80 -28.00
C LEU A 61 0.37 14.15 -27.83
N ASP A 62 1.29 13.62 -28.66
CA ASP A 62 2.72 14.00 -28.64
C ASP A 62 2.91 15.51 -28.79
N GLY A 63 2.13 16.13 -29.69
CA GLY A 63 2.13 17.58 -29.89
C GLY A 63 1.59 18.38 -28.70
N LEU A 64 0.61 17.85 -27.96
CA LEU A 64 0.09 18.47 -26.73
C LEU A 64 1.10 18.36 -25.58
N ILE A 65 1.66 17.17 -25.38
CA ILE A 65 2.71 16.91 -24.39
C ILE A 65 3.91 17.84 -24.64
N GLY A 66 4.38 17.94 -25.89
CA GLY A 66 5.49 18.81 -26.26
C GLY A 66 5.28 20.29 -25.94
N ARG A 67 4.03 20.78 -25.98
CA ARG A 67 3.68 22.15 -25.58
C ARG A 67 3.64 22.35 -24.07
N ALA A 68 3.22 21.34 -23.31
CA ALA A 68 3.15 21.44 -21.85
C ALA A 68 4.54 21.31 -21.17
N GLN A 69 5.50 20.66 -21.83
CA GLN A 69 6.87 20.51 -21.31
C GLN A 69 7.65 21.82 -21.18
N THR A 70 7.30 22.86 -21.95
CA THR A 70 8.01 24.15 -21.97
C THR A 70 7.85 24.94 -20.67
N THR A 71 6.95 24.52 -19.79
CA THR A 71 6.64 25.19 -18.52
C THR A 71 7.57 24.79 -17.36
N GLY A 72 8.40 23.75 -17.52
CA GLY A 72 9.37 23.29 -16.51
C GLY A 72 8.75 22.50 -15.34
N GLY A 73 9.59 21.97 -14.43
CA GLY A 73 9.17 21.27 -13.20
C GLY A 73 9.11 19.73 -13.29
N GLU A 74 8.78 19.07 -12.17
CA GLU A 74 8.72 17.60 -12.04
C GLU A 74 7.73 16.95 -13.02
N GLN A 75 6.62 17.63 -13.31
CA GLN A 75 5.64 17.20 -14.31
C GLN A 75 6.27 17.07 -15.71
N SER A 76 7.25 17.90 -16.05
CA SER A 76 7.91 17.89 -17.36
C SER A 76 8.72 16.61 -17.59
N ALA A 77 9.32 16.05 -16.54
CA ALA A 77 10.06 14.78 -16.62
C ALA A 77 9.13 13.60 -16.94
N ILE A 78 7.98 13.51 -16.27
CA ILE A 78 6.98 12.47 -16.52
C ILE A 78 6.40 12.61 -17.94
N LEU A 79 6.08 13.84 -18.35
CA LEU A 79 5.65 14.13 -19.70
C LEU A 79 6.70 13.74 -20.75
N ALA A 80 8.00 13.85 -20.44
CA ALA A 80 9.08 13.41 -21.33
C ALA A 80 9.15 11.89 -21.47
N GLU A 81 8.98 11.16 -20.38
CA GLU A 81 8.91 9.70 -20.38
C GLU A 81 7.70 9.21 -21.18
N MET A 82 6.52 9.81 -20.98
CA MET A 82 5.31 9.49 -21.75
C MET A 82 5.51 9.75 -23.25
N LYS A 83 6.14 10.87 -23.60
CA LYS A 83 6.48 11.22 -24.98
C LYS A 83 7.42 10.18 -25.62
N HIS A 84 8.42 9.75 -24.87
CA HIS A 84 9.34 8.70 -25.30
C HIS A 84 8.59 7.39 -25.59
N TRP A 85 7.71 6.99 -24.67
CA TRP A 85 6.87 5.79 -24.83
C TRP A 85 5.96 5.87 -26.06
N ILE A 86 5.27 7.00 -26.28
CA ILE A 86 4.38 7.20 -27.43
C ILE A 86 5.14 7.03 -28.75
N ARG A 87 6.38 7.49 -28.83
CA ARG A 87 7.22 7.41 -30.03
C ARG A 87 7.78 6.02 -30.30
N GLN A 88 8.01 5.24 -29.25
CA GLN A 88 8.51 3.88 -29.35
C GLN A 88 7.41 2.84 -29.56
N THR A 89 6.18 3.14 -29.16
CA THR A 89 5.07 2.21 -29.25
C THR A 89 4.52 2.19 -30.68
N PRO A 90 4.54 1.03 -31.38
CA PRO A 90 3.92 0.94 -32.70
C PRO A 90 2.41 1.23 -32.58
N ALA A 91 1.90 2.09 -33.45
CA ALA A 91 0.47 2.39 -33.51
C ALA A 91 -0.28 1.07 -33.69
N ALA A 92 -1.16 0.73 -32.74
CA ALA A 92 -1.93 -0.51 -32.77
C ALA A 92 -2.74 -0.56 -34.07
N GLY A 93 -2.29 -1.38 -35.02
CA GLY A 93 -3.03 -1.62 -36.25
C GLY A 93 -4.21 -2.53 -35.95
N LYS A 94 -5.30 -2.06 -35.32
CA LYS A 94 -6.52 -2.83 -35.02
C LYS A 94 -6.27 -4.31 -34.65
N THR A 95 -5.18 -4.59 -33.96
CA THR A 95 -4.82 -5.95 -33.56
C THR A 95 -5.52 -6.18 -32.24
N GLY A 96 -6.59 -6.97 -32.30
CA GLY A 96 -7.25 -7.59 -31.16
C GLY A 96 -7.54 -6.64 -30.01
N ARG A 97 -8.79 -6.19 -29.91
CA ARG A 97 -9.45 -6.12 -28.60
C ARG A 97 -8.97 -7.36 -27.84
N GLU A 98 -8.12 -7.23 -26.81
CA GLU A 98 -7.66 -8.37 -26.03
C GLU A 98 -8.93 -9.15 -25.67
N GLU A 99 -9.12 -10.28 -26.36
CA GLU A 99 -10.25 -11.15 -26.16
C GLU A 99 -10.22 -11.56 -24.71
N GLY A 100 -11.41 -11.55 -24.11
CA GLY A 100 -11.62 -11.46 -22.68
C GLY A 100 -10.62 -12.26 -21.88
N GLN A 101 -10.09 -11.63 -20.84
CA GLN A 101 -9.70 -12.34 -19.64
C GLN A 101 -10.75 -13.41 -19.41
N SER A 102 -10.34 -14.66 -19.60
CA SER A 102 -11.18 -15.85 -19.45
C SER A 102 -12.04 -15.65 -18.22
N ALA A 103 -13.36 -15.68 -18.42
CA ALA A 103 -14.36 -15.39 -17.41
C ALA A 103 -14.32 -16.46 -16.31
N ALA A 104 -13.33 -16.36 -15.42
CA ALA A 104 -13.54 -16.76 -14.05
C ALA A 104 -14.76 -15.94 -13.57
N PRO A 105 -15.79 -16.58 -12.99
CA PRO A 105 -16.94 -15.85 -12.50
C PRO A 105 -16.44 -14.82 -11.49
N ASP A 106 -16.69 -13.54 -11.78
CA ASP A 106 -16.44 -12.44 -10.85
C ASP A 106 -16.96 -12.88 -9.48
N ARG A 107 -16.11 -12.74 -8.45
CA ARG A 107 -16.57 -13.01 -7.09
C ARG A 107 -17.74 -12.07 -6.80
N SER A 108 -18.74 -12.60 -6.09
CA SER A 108 -19.92 -11.85 -5.69
C SER A 108 -19.55 -10.50 -5.06
N ARG A 109 -20.23 -9.43 -5.50
CA ARG A 109 -20.10 -8.06 -5.01
C ARG A 109 -19.86 -7.99 -3.49
N LEU A 110 -18.81 -7.28 -3.07
CA LEU A 110 -18.62 -6.96 -1.66
C LEU A 110 -19.69 -5.98 -1.18
N ARG A 111 -20.32 -6.26 -0.03
CA ARG A 111 -21.22 -5.30 0.64
C ARG A 111 -20.40 -4.08 1.09
N SER A 112 -21.00 -2.89 1.12
CA SER A 112 -20.30 -1.63 1.43
C SER A 112 -19.50 -1.66 2.75
N ALA A 113 -20.04 -2.28 3.81
CA ALA A 113 -19.34 -2.46 5.08
C ALA A 113 -18.07 -3.34 5.00
N ASN A 114 -17.95 -4.16 3.96
CA ASN A 114 -16.78 -5.02 3.73
C ASN A 114 -15.74 -4.35 2.82
N ILE A 115 -16.05 -3.21 2.19
CA ILE A 115 -15.16 -2.53 1.25
C ILE A 115 -14.04 -1.81 1.99
N GLU A 116 -14.36 -1.09 3.07
CA GLU A 116 -13.34 -0.46 3.92
C GLU A 116 -12.39 -1.50 4.52
N ARG A 117 -12.93 -2.64 4.96
CA ARG A 117 -12.13 -3.78 5.43
C ARG A 117 -11.24 -4.35 4.33
N TYR A 118 -11.80 -4.60 3.14
CA TYR A 118 -11.04 -5.09 2.01
C TYR A 118 -9.92 -4.13 1.64
N LEU A 119 -10.19 -2.82 1.60
CA LEU A 119 -9.21 -1.78 1.32
C LEU A 119 -8.09 -1.76 2.37
N ALA A 120 -8.44 -1.90 3.65
CA ALA A 120 -7.45 -1.97 4.73
C ALA A 120 -6.58 -3.22 4.62
N GLN A 121 -7.17 -4.36 4.23
CA GLN A 121 -6.43 -5.58 3.93
C GLN A 121 -5.52 -5.41 2.72
N LEU A 122 -6.05 -4.90 1.62
CA LEU A 122 -5.31 -4.67 0.39
C LEU A 122 -4.07 -3.80 0.63
N LEU A 123 -4.23 -2.63 1.25
CA LEU A 123 -3.15 -1.64 1.33
C LEU A 123 -2.18 -1.87 2.49
N ASN A 124 -2.66 -2.33 3.65
CA ASN A 124 -1.79 -2.48 4.81
C ASN A 124 -1.20 -3.88 4.94
N GLN A 125 -1.78 -4.87 4.24
CA GLN A 125 -1.47 -6.28 4.44
C GLN A 125 -0.92 -6.93 3.17
N TRP A 126 -1.68 -6.88 2.08
CA TRP A 126 -1.31 -7.59 0.85
C TRP A 126 -0.34 -6.79 -0.01
N LEU A 127 -0.51 -5.48 -0.08
CA LEU A 127 0.34 -4.59 -0.87
C LEU A 127 1.81 -4.66 -0.45
N PRO A 128 2.20 -4.58 0.85
CA PRO A 128 3.60 -4.73 1.23
C PRO A 128 4.20 -6.09 0.83
N ALA A 129 3.46 -7.18 1.01
CA ALA A 129 3.88 -8.53 0.62
C ALA A 129 4.04 -8.69 -0.91
N GLU A 130 3.21 -8.00 -1.68
CA GLU A 130 3.26 -8.05 -3.14
C GLU A 130 4.37 -7.15 -3.70
N ILE A 131 4.59 -5.97 -3.12
CA ILE A 131 5.75 -5.11 -3.42
C ILE A 131 7.04 -5.86 -3.16
N ALA A 132 7.11 -6.52 -2.00
CA ALA A 132 8.24 -7.34 -1.60
C ALA A 132 8.59 -8.38 -2.66
N ARG A 133 7.57 -9.09 -3.16
CA ARG A 133 7.73 -10.07 -4.25
C ARG A 133 8.25 -9.41 -5.53
N LEU A 134 7.66 -8.31 -5.95
CA LEU A 134 8.06 -7.61 -7.18
C LEU A 134 9.50 -7.10 -7.14
N LEU A 135 9.94 -6.57 -5.99
CA LEU A 135 11.30 -6.06 -5.81
C LEU A 135 12.35 -7.16 -5.99
N VAL A 136 12.03 -8.39 -5.63
CA VAL A 136 12.92 -9.54 -5.77
C VAL A 136 12.86 -10.11 -7.19
N THR A 137 11.66 -10.29 -7.74
CA THR A 137 11.48 -11.03 -9.01
C THR A 137 11.75 -10.20 -10.26
N GLU A 138 11.56 -8.88 -10.21
CA GLU A 138 11.50 -8.03 -11.40
C GLU A 138 12.51 -6.87 -11.41
N PHE A 139 13.28 -6.71 -10.34
CA PHE A 139 14.20 -5.58 -10.17
C PHE A 139 15.60 -6.09 -9.81
N GLU A 140 16.32 -6.59 -10.81
CA GLU A 140 17.77 -6.87 -10.71
C GLU A 140 18.65 -5.69 -11.15
N GLU A 141 18.10 -4.49 -11.36
CA GLU A 141 18.91 -3.35 -11.80
C GLU A 141 19.62 -2.64 -10.64
N ASP A 142 20.96 -2.63 -10.74
CA ASP A 142 21.95 -1.94 -9.92
C ASP A 142 21.46 -0.63 -9.30
N GLY A 143 21.14 -0.64 -8.01
CA GLY A 143 20.84 0.59 -7.30
C GLY A 143 20.58 0.37 -5.83
N VAL A 144 21.47 0.88 -4.98
CA VAL A 144 21.13 1.19 -3.58
C VAL A 144 19.88 2.08 -3.62
N PHE A 145 18.75 1.61 -3.08
CA PHE A 145 17.52 2.38 -2.94
C PHE A 145 17.74 3.49 -1.90
N SER A 146 18.51 4.53 -2.22
CA SER A 146 18.71 5.67 -1.33
C SER A 146 17.47 6.56 -1.19
N THR A 147 16.40 6.28 -1.96
CA THR A 147 15.17 7.08 -2.06
C THR A 147 13.87 6.29 -1.85
N GLY A 148 13.93 5.06 -1.31
CA GLY A 148 12.75 4.23 -1.02
C GLY A 148 12.18 3.46 -2.21
N ILE A 149 11.01 2.83 -2.03
CA ILE A 149 10.39 1.95 -3.04
C ILE A 149 9.77 2.76 -4.20
N PRO A 150 10.16 2.51 -5.47
CA PRO A 150 9.58 3.17 -6.63
C PRO A 150 8.04 3.07 -6.68
N ALA A 151 7.36 4.19 -6.90
CA ALA A 151 5.90 4.24 -6.93
C ALA A 151 5.26 3.33 -8.00
N LEU A 152 5.94 3.13 -9.14
CA LEU A 152 5.49 2.21 -10.19
C LEU A 152 5.41 0.76 -9.72
N ILE A 153 6.30 0.33 -8.83
CA ILE A 153 6.26 -1.02 -8.24
C ILE A 153 5.01 -1.16 -7.36
N ARG A 154 4.68 -0.12 -6.58
CA ARG A 154 3.44 -0.09 -5.79
C ARG A 154 2.22 -0.17 -6.70
N GLY A 155 2.18 0.59 -7.80
CA GLY A 155 1.12 0.50 -8.81
C GLY A 155 0.95 -0.91 -9.39
N ARG A 156 2.06 -1.53 -9.82
CA ARG A 156 2.05 -2.91 -10.36
C ARG A 156 1.59 -3.94 -9.33
N ALA A 157 2.01 -3.80 -8.07
CA ALA A 157 1.57 -4.67 -6.99
C ALA A 157 0.06 -4.60 -6.80
N ILE A 158 -0.49 -3.38 -6.74
CA ILE A 158 -1.95 -3.18 -6.63
C ILE A 158 -2.68 -3.78 -7.83
N GLU A 159 -2.21 -3.54 -9.06
CA GLU A 159 -2.81 -4.14 -10.27
C GLU A 159 -2.86 -5.66 -10.18
N ARG A 160 -1.76 -6.30 -9.79
CA ARG A 160 -1.68 -7.75 -9.64
C ARG A 160 -2.64 -8.27 -8.58
N LEU A 161 -2.72 -7.61 -7.45
CA LEU A 161 -3.64 -8.00 -6.37
C LEU A 161 -5.09 -7.92 -6.82
N LEU A 162 -5.49 -6.80 -7.45
CA LEU A 162 -6.86 -6.61 -7.93
C LEU A 162 -7.24 -7.61 -9.02
N ILE A 163 -6.33 -7.89 -9.96
CA ILE A 163 -6.57 -8.89 -11.02
C ILE A 163 -6.64 -10.30 -10.43
N ARG A 164 -5.70 -10.67 -9.54
CA ARG A 164 -5.65 -11.99 -8.91
C ARG A 164 -6.90 -12.30 -8.09
N GLU A 165 -7.43 -11.29 -7.41
CA GLU A 165 -8.65 -11.43 -6.60
C GLU A 165 -9.95 -11.40 -7.44
N HIS A 166 -9.87 -11.21 -8.76
CA HIS A 166 -11.03 -11.12 -9.65
C HIS A 166 -12.09 -10.14 -9.12
N VAL A 167 -11.65 -8.92 -8.79
CA VAL A 167 -12.51 -7.89 -8.21
C VAL A 167 -13.52 -7.42 -9.24
N SER A 168 -14.81 -7.63 -8.96
CA SER A 168 -15.94 -7.19 -9.80
C SER A 168 -15.87 -5.69 -10.11
N ARG A 169 -16.39 -5.29 -11.27
CA ARG A 169 -16.49 -3.88 -11.69
C ARG A 169 -17.17 -2.98 -10.63
N GLU A 170 -18.26 -3.44 -10.03
CA GLU A 170 -19.01 -2.67 -9.03
C GLU A 170 -18.18 -2.43 -7.76
N THR A 171 -17.36 -3.41 -7.37
CA THR A 171 -16.44 -3.26 -6.24
C THR A 171 -15.32 -2.28 -6.59
N LEU A 172 -14.76 -2.34 -7.80
CA LEU A 172 -13.78 -1.35 -8.28
C LEU A 172 -14.34 0.08 -8.26
N GLU A 173 -15.59 0.28 -8.70
CA GLU A 173 -16.24 1.59 -8.62
C GLU A 173 -16.41 2.07 -7.18
N ALA A 174 -16.78 1.18 -6.27
CA ALA A 174 -16.92 1.52 -4.86
C ALA A 174 -15.57 1.85 -4.18
N LEU A 175 -14.44 1.30 -4.65
CA LEU A 175 -13.09 1.69 -4.16
C LEU A 175 -12.71 3.14 -4.51
N LEU A 176 -13.45 3.80 -5.41
CA LEU A 176 -13.27 5.22 -5.74
C LEU A 176 -14.10 6.14 -4.84
N ASP A 177 -14.93 5.61 -3.93
CA ASP A 177 -15.76 6.39 -3.02
C ASP A 177 -14.88 7.18 -2.03
N PRO A 178 -14.96 8.53 -2.03
CA PRO A 178 -14.19 9.33 -1.10
C PRO A 178 -14.55 9.15 0.37
N GLY A 179 -15.76 8.65 0.68
CA GLY A 179 -16.21 8.39 2.04
C GLY A 179 -15.45 7.25 2.74
N LEU A 180 -14.67 6.47 2.00
CA LEU A 180 -13.83 5.39 2.53
C LEU A 180 -12.46 5.86 3.03
N LEU A 181 -12.14 7.14 2.89
CA LEU A 181 -10.80 7.66 3.17
C LEU A 181 -10.67 8.12 4.63
N SER A 182 -9.68 7.60 5.35
CA SER A 182 -9.28 8.08 6.67
C SER A 182 -7.77 7.92 6.86
N PRO A 183 -7.06 8.95 7.34
CA PRO A 183 -5.62 8.87 7.55
C PRO A 183 -5.27 7.99 8.76
N GLN A 184 -6.28 7.57 9.54
CA GLN A 184 -6.10 6.53 10.53
C GLN A 184 -5.79 5.16 9.88
N TRP A 185 -6.35 4.88 8.71
CA TRP A 185 -6.38 3.54 8.12
C TRP A 185 -5.51 3.37 6.88
N PHE A 186 -5.21 4.44 6.16
CA PHE A 186 -4.56 4.33 4.84
C PHE A 186 -3.43 5.33 4.68
N TYR A 187 -2.34 4.90 4.04
CA TYR A 187 -1.33 5.82 3.53
C TYR A 187 -1.87 6.53 2.28
N PRO A 188 -1.99 7.87 2.28
CA PRO A 188 -2.59 8.58 1.17
C PRO A 188 -1.94 8.37 -0.20
N ALA A 189 -0.62 8.25 -0.25
CA ALA A 189 0.08 7.99 -1.51
C ALA A 189 -0.37 6.66 -2.13
N ASP A 190 -0.61 5.63 -1.30
CA ASP A 190 -1.05 4.32 -1.78
C ASP A 190 -2.52 4.36 -2.24
N ILE A 191 -3.36 5.22 -1.64
CA ILE A 191 -4.71 5.49 -2.13
C ILE A 191 -4.66 6.20 -3.49
N GLU A 192 -3.81 7.22 -3.63
CA GLU A 192 -3.60 7.94 -4.87
C GLU A 192 -3.16 7.01 -6.02
N ILE A 193 -2.26 6.07 -5.73
CA ILE A 193 -1.82 5.01 -6.65
C ILE A 193 -2.95 4.02 -6.94
N LEU A 194 -3.65 3.54 -5.89
CA LEU A 194 -4.78 2.62 -6.04
C LEU A 194 -5.83 3.17 -6.99
N ARG A 195 -6.22 4.43 -6.84
CA ARG A 195 -7.26 5.05 -7.67
C ARG A 195 -6.84 5.10 -9.13
N ASP A 196 -5.55 5.34 -9.44
CA ASP A 196 -5.06 5.30 -10.81
C ASP A 196 -5.15 3.90 -11.43
N VAL A 197 -4.78 2.88 -10.66
CA VAL A 197 -4.87 1.48 -11.08
C VAL A 197 -6.33 1.09 -11.29
N VAL A 198 -7.23 1.44 -10.37
CA VAL A 198 -8.67 1.16 -10.45
C VAL A 198 -9.28 1.85 -11.68
N LEU A 199 -8.96 3.12 -11.91
CA LEU A 199 -9.42 3.86 -13.09
C LEU A 199 -8.97 3.19 -14.39
N TYR A 200 -7.72 2.73 -14.44
CA TYR A 200 -7.21 1.97 -15.56
C TYR A 200 -7.95 0.65 -15.78
N LEU A 201 -8.21 -0.12 -14.70
CA LEU A 201 -8.97 -1.37 -14.78
C LEU A 201 -10.42 -1.13 -15.24
N LEU A 202 -10.99 0.03 -14.90
CA LEU A 202 -12.31 0.47 -15.36
C LEU A 202 -12.31 1.10 -16.77
N GLY A 203 -11.13 1.34 -17.36
CA GLY A 203 -11.00 2.00 -18.67
C GLY A 203 -11.38 3.49 -18.65
N ARG A 204 -11.21 4.18 -17.52
CA ARG A 204 -11.62 5.58 -17.31
C ARG A 204 -10.41 6.49 -17.13
N THR A 205 -10.40 7.62 -17.81
CA THR A 205 -9.40 8.69 -17.64
C THR A 205 -9.84 9.71 -16.60
N GLU A 206 -11.16 9.95 -16.48
CA GLU A 206 -11.73 10.93 -15.56
C GLU A 206 -11.79 10.41 -14.11
N MET A 207 -11.29 11.23 -13.19
CA MET A 207 -11.28 10.96 -11.76
C MET A 207 -12.26 11.89 -11.04
N PRO A 208 -13.13 11.39 -10.14
CA PRO A 208 -13.90 12.27 -9.26
C PRO A 208 -12.95 13.04 -8.34
N PRO A 209 -13.25 14.31 -8.01
CA PRO A 209 -12.38 15.13 -7.18
C PRO A 209 -12.08 14.43 -5.86
N PHE A 210 -10.82 14.51 -5.41
CA PHE A 210 -10.49 14.17 -4.04
C PHE A 210 -11.17 15.21 -3.14
N PRO A 211 -12.01 14.83 -2.16
CA PRO A 211 -12.38 15.77 -1.12
C PRO A 211 -11.11 16.10 -0.34
N ALA A 212 -10.96 17.37 -0.01
CA ALA A 212 -9.97 17.78 0.96
C ALA A 212 -10.35 17.18 2.33
N LEU A 213 -9.54 16.21 2.76
CA LEU A 213 -9.13 15.89 4.13
C LEU A 213 -10.20 15.55 5.18
N PRO A 214 -10.37 14.25 5.50
CA PRO A 214 -10.32 13.85 6.89
C PRO A 214 -8.89 14.04 7.45
N ALA A 215 -8.80 14.46 8.71
CA ALA A 215 -7.56 14.51 9.48
C ALA A 215 -7.69 13.60 10.72
N VAL A 216 -6.55 13.20 11.29
CA VAL A 216 -6.47 12.42 12.54
C VAL A 216 -5.55 13.10 13.54
N LEU A 217 -5.94 13.05 14.81
CA LEU A 217 -5.14 13.54 15.92
C LEU A 217 -4.03 12.51 16.26
N ILE A 218 -2.77 12.95 16.22
CA ILE A 218 -1.61 12.10 16.51
C ILE A 218 -1.20 12.20 17.97
N ALA A 219 -1.14 13.44 18.48
CA ALA A 219 -0.64 13.68 19.82
C ALA A 219 -1.30 14.92 20.41
N VAL A 220 -1.53 14.85 21.71
CA VAL A 220 -1.89 15.98 22.56
C VAL A 220 -0.85 16.03 23.68
N ALA A 221 -0.32 17.22 23.97
CA ALA A 221 0.60 17.40 25.08
C ALA A 221 -0.10 17.02 26.40
N PRO A 222 0.56 16.32 27.34
CA PRO A 222 -0.07 15.90 28.60
C PRO A 222 -0.65 17.04 29.42
N GLU A 223 -0.12 18.26 29.26
CA GLU A 223 -0.59 19.46 29.93
C GLU A 223 -1.65 20.23 29.14
N SER A 224 -2.02 19.78 27.94
CA SER A 224 -3.09 20.39 27.16
C SER A 224 -4.44 20.22 27.87
N PRO A 225 -5.30 21.24 27.90
CA PRO A 225 -6.65 21.11 28.44
C PRO A 225 -7.62 20.40 27.47
N LEU A 226 -7.16 20.02 26.28
CA LEU A 226 -7.94 19.28 25.30
C LEU A 226 -8.10 17.82 25.72
N ASP A 227 -9.35 17.37 25.81
CA ASP A 227 -9.65 15.95 25.89
C ASP A 227 -9.29 15.29 24.55
N SER A 228 -8.39 14.30 24.58
CA SER A 228 -7.88 13.65 23.38
C SER A 228 -8.96 12.91 22.58
N SER A 229 -9.99 12.37 23.25
CA SER A 229 -11.10 11.68 22.60
C SER A 229 -12.02 12.68 21.89
N GLN A 230 -12.48 13.70 22.62
CA GLN A 230 -13.40 14.70 22.06
C GLN A 230 -12.75 15.54 20.96
N HIS A 231 -11.50 15.93 21.17
CA HIS A 231 -10.75 16.69 20.19
C HIS A 231 -10.41 15.83 18.95
N GLY A 232 -10.13 14.54 19.14
CA GLY A 232 -9.94 13.59 18.03
C GLY A 232 -11.14 13.52 17.10
N ASP A 233 -12.36 13.54 17.66
CA ASP A 233 -13.60 13.58 16.87
C ASP A 233 -13.80 14.94 16.19
N ALA A 234 -13.44 16.05 16.85
CA ALA A 234 -13.51 17.38 16.27
C ALA A 234 -12.57 17.55 15.07
N VAL A 235 -11.37 16.97 15.13
CA VAL A 235 -10.37 16.99 14.03
C VAL A 235 -10.92 16.38 12.73
N ARG A 236 -11.81 15.39 12.83
CA ARG A 236 -12.46 14.77 11.65
C ARG A 236 -13.36 15.73 10.89
N HIS A 237 -13.77 16.82 11.53
CA HIS A 237 -14.62 17.87 10.97
C HIS A 237 -13.85 19.16 10.65
N GLY A 238 -12.51 19.11 10.69
CA GLY A 238 -11.68 20.25 10.35
C GLY A 238 -11.68 20.57 8.86
N PHE A 239 -11.27 21.78 8.51
CA PHE A 239 -11.29 22.29 7.15
C PHE A 239 -10.09 23.20 6.86
N LEU A 240 -9.70 23.30 5.59
CA LEU A 240 -8.62 24.17 5.14
C LEU A 240 -9.11 25.59 4.88
N VAL A 241 -8.28 26.57 5.21
CA VAL A 241 -8.49 27.99 4.95
C VAL A 241 -7.23 28.57 4.33
N GLU A 242 -7.35 29.29 3.22
CA GLU A 242 -6.26 30.11 2.69
C GLU A 242 -6.16 31.41 3.49
N ALA A 243 -5.04 31.59 4.21
CA ALA A 243 -4.75 32.80 4.98
C ALA A 243 -3.58 33.57 4.34
N ALA A 244 -3.37 34.83 4.77
CA ALA A 244 -2.31 35.69 4.24
C ALA A 244 -0.88 35.12 4.44
N GLY A 245 -0.70 34.22 5.41
CA GLY A 245 0.57 33.54 5.69
C GLY A 245 0.71 32.14 5.05
N GLY A 246 -0.27 31.71 4.26
CA GLY A 246 -0.34 30.35 3.70
C GLY A 246 -1.61 29.61 4.11
N GLU A 247 -1.67 28.32 3.82
CA GLU A 247 -2.80 27.47 4.20
C GLU A 247 -2.79 27.17 5.71
N GLU A 248 -3.97 27.24 6.31
CA GLU A 248 -4.22 26.88 7.71
C GLU A 248 -5.28 25.78 7.79
N PHE A 249 -5.19 24.90 8.78
CA PHE A 249 -6.21 23.90 9.05
C PHE A 249 -6.98 24.26 10.32
N HIS A 250 -8.30 24.41 10.21
CA HIS A 250 -9.16 24.93 11.27
C HIS A 250 -9.99 23.77 11.84
N VAL A 251 -9.88 23.57 13.16
CA VAL A 251 -10.63 22.54 13.88
C VAL A 251 -11.66 23.21 14.79
N PRO A 252 -12.98 22.95 14.61
CA PRO A 252 -14.00 23.52 15.47
C PRO A 252 -13.88 22.96 16.89
N ILE A 253 -14.10 23.81 17.90
CA ILE A 253 -14.13 23.38 19.30
C ILE A 253 -15.40 23.84 20.01
N ALA A 254 -15.77 23.11 21.07
CA ALA A 254 -16.91 23.48 21.89
C ALA A 254 -16.60 24.74 22.71
N PRO A 255 -17.58 25.65 22.93
CA PRO A 255 -17.37 26.87 23.71
C PRO A 255 -16.84 26.63 25.13
N GLY A 256 -17.23 25.50 25.75
CA GLY A 256 -16.73 25.10 27.07
C GLY A 256 -15.24 24.78 27.09
N ASP A 257 -14.71 24.18 26.04
CA ASP A 257 -13.28 23.88 25.92
C ASP A 257 -12.47 25.10 25.50
N ALA A 258 -13.06 25.98 24.67
CA ALA A 258 -12.50 27.29 24.37
C ALA A 258 -12.32 28.13 25.65
N ALA A 259 -13.31 28.12 26.55
CA ALA A 259 -13.22 28.81 27.83
C ALA A 259 -12.09 28.24 28.73
N LYS A 260 -11.95 26.92 28.82
CA LYS A 260 -10.84 26.26 29.56
C LYS A 260 -9.46 26.64 29.00
N LEU A 261 -9.34 26.80 27.69
CA LEU A 261 -8.10 27.22 27.03
C LEU A 261 -7.71 28.66 27.38
N LEU A 262 -8.70 29.52 27.59
CA LEU A 262 -8.52 30.95 27.89
C LEU A 262 -8.29 31.25 29.37
N ASP A 263 -8.73 30.37 30.27
CA ASP A 263 -8.56 30.52 31.72
C ASP A 263 -7.11 30.30 32.20
N ARG A 264 -6.18 29.99 31.29
CA ARG A 264 -4.76 29.77 31.60
C ARG A 264 -3.92 30.97 31.19
N ASP A 265 -2.99 31.37 32.08
CA ASP A 265 -2.04 32.49 31.89
C ASP A 265 -1.19 32.41 30.60
N SER A 266 -1.11 31.23 29.96
CA SER A 266 -0.57 31.08 28.62
C SER A 266 -1.40 30.05 27.84
N LEU A 267 -1.93 30.46 26.68
CA LEU A 267 -2.75 29.62 25.83
C LEU A 267 -1.84 28.61 25.10
N ARG A 268 -1.71 27.41 25.67
CA ARG A 268 -0.81 26.35 25.17
C ARG A 268 -1.63 25.22 24.57
N ILE A 269 -1.75 25.19 23.25
CA ILE A 269 -2.41 24.12 22.51
C ILE A 269 -1.33 23.20 21.96
N GLY A 270 -0.87 22.25 22.77
CA GLY A 270 0.05 21.23 22.29
C GLY A 270 -0.75 20.13 21.59
N ALA A 271 -0.95 20.23 20.28
CA ALA A 271 -1.61 19.19 19.50
C ALA A 271 -1.04 19.09 18.09
N VAL A 272 -0.86 17.86 17.60
CA VAL A 272 -0.42 17.56 16.24
C VAL A 272 -1.46 16.71 15.55
N ILE A 273 -1.86 17.11 14.35
CA ILE A 273 -2.78 16.36 13.50
C ILE A 273 -2.09 15.99 12.18
N VAL A 274 -2.56 14.94 11.52
CA VAL A 274 -2.16 14.58 10.15
C VAL A 274 -3.38 14.48 9.25
N SER A 275 -3.27 15.09 8.08
CA SER A 275 -4.29 15.07 7.05
C SER A 275 -4.03 14.00 6.00
N MET A 276 -5.07 13.62 5.26
CA MET A 276 -5.01 12.71 4.09
C MET A 276 -4.11 13.16 2.93
N ASP A 277 -3.43 14.29 2.99
CA ASP A 277 -2.38 14.66 2.02
C ASP A 277 -0.97 14.41 2.57
N GLY A 278 -0.88 13.77 3.74
CA GLY A 278 0.40 13.50 4.41
C GLY A 278 0.97 14.69 5.14
N ARG A 279 0.33 15.86 5.10
CA ARG A 279 0.77 17.00 5.90
C ARG A 279 0.47 16.75 7.36
N TRP A 280 1.43 17.10 8.20
CA TRP A 280 1.19 17.23 9.63
C TRP A 280 1.07 18.71 9.97
N TRP A 281 0.20 19.00 10.94
CA TRP A 281 -0.13 20.36 11.33
C TRP A 281 0.03 20.54 12.83
N ASN A 282 0.51 21.71 13.21
CA ASN A 282 0.71 22.11 14.59
C ASN A 282 -0.40 23.04 15.03
N ALA A 283 -1.04 22.74 16.15
CA ALA A 283 -1.87 23.74 16.79
C ALA A 283 -1.02 24.97 17.10
N ASN A 284 -1.49 26.13 16.64
CA ASN A 284 -0.84 27.41 16.85
C ASN A 284 -1.64 28.27 17.81
N ARG A 285 -2.91 28.53 17.48
CA ARG A 285 -3.73 29.52 18.20
C ARG A 285 -5.20 29.13 18.27
N LEU A 286 -5.89 29.68 19.26
CA LEU A 286 -7.36 29.73 19.29
C LEU A 286 -7.81 30.99 18.55
N GLN A 287 -8.66 30.82 17.55
CA GLN A 287 -9.31 31.91 16.84
C GLN A 287 -10.78 31.96 17.24
N ARG A 288 -11.21 33.10 17.78
CA ARG A 288 -12.61 33.37 18.09
C ARG A 288 -13.29 33.96 16.86
N SER A 289 -14.39 33.35 16.45
CA SER A 289 -15.28 33.84 15.41
C SER A 289 -16.72 33.45 15.76
N ASP A 290 -17.63 33.35 14.79
CA ASP A 290 -18.97 32.78 14.99
C ASP A 290 -18.91 31.33 15.51
N ARG A 291 -17.79 30.64 15.25
CA ARG A 291 -17.40 29.39 15.89
C ARG A 291 -15.98 29.51 16.41
N ASP A 292 -15.75 29.08 17.64
CA ASP A 292 -14.40 28.98 18.19
C ASP A 292 -13.65 27.84 17.47
N VAL A 293 -12.45 28.14 16.94
CA VAL A 293 -11.64 27.17 16.20
C VAL A 293 -10.20 27.17 16.68
N ILE A 294 -9.60 25.99 16.72
CA ILE A 294 -8.14 25.85 16.86
C ILE A 294 -7.55 25.90 15.46
N VAL A 295 -6.66 26.86 15.26
CA VAL A 295 -5.94 27.05 14.02
C VAL A 295 -4.63 26.27 14.08
N TYR A 296 -4.45 25.43 13.07
CA TYR A 296 -3.25 24.64 12.85
C TYR A 296 -2.45 25.17 11.67
N GLU A 297 -1.13 25.23 11.84
CA GLU A 297 -0.19 25.64 10.80
C GLU A 297 0.59 24.44 10.25
N PRO A 298 0.97 24.47 8.96
CA PRO A 298 1.67 23.36 8.32
C PRO A 298 3.04 23.16 8.96
N GLY A 299 3.33 21.92 9.35
CA GLY A 299 4.62 21.52 9.92
C GLY A 299 5.54 20.85 8.90
N GLY A 300 4.97 20.17 7.89
CA GLY A 300 5.71 19.43 6.86
C GLY A 300 4.94 18.21 6.38
N HIS A 301 5.63 17.27 5.71
CA HIS A 301 5.06 16.04 5.17
C HIS A 301 5.60 14.79 5.87
N LEU A 302 4.74 13.79 6.02
CA LEU A 302 5.09 12.44 6.43
C LEU A 302 5.59 11.62 5.23
N CYS A 303 6.73 10.94 5.41
CA CYS A 303 7.23 9.96 4.45
C CYS A 303 7.41 8.60 5.14
N ILE A 304 6.86 7.53 4.56
CA ILE A 304 7.11 6.15 4.99
C ILE A 304 8.06 5.49 4.01
N ASP A 305 9.16 4.95 4.52
CA ASP A 305 9.95 3.97 3.79
C ASP A 305 9.42 2.56 4.08
N TYR A 306 8.92 1.91 3.04
CA TYR A 306 8.40 0.54 3.12
C TYR A 306 9.52 -0.51 3.06
N SER A 307 10.73 -0.15 2.63
CA SER A 307 11.83 -1.09 2.42
C SER A 307 12.55 -1.47 3.72
N GLU A 308 12.50 -0.59 4.72
CA GLU A 308 13.20 -0.78 6.00
C GLU A 308 12.25 -0.96 7.20
N GLU A 309 10.93 -1.04 6.98
CA GLU A 309 9.91 -1.01 8.05
C GLU A 309 10.06 0.17 9.01
N HIS A 310 10.67 1.20 8.47
CA HIS A 310 11.17 2.33 9.19
C HIS A 310 10.52 3.57 8.58
N ALA A 311 9.69 4.26 9.36
CA ALA A 311 9.18 5.56 8.98
C ALA A 311 9.99 6.63 9.71
N ARG A 312 10.42 7.67 8.99
CA ARG A 312 11.00 8.86 9.60
C ARG A 312 9.94 9.95 9.65
N LEU A 313 9.50 10.28 10.86
CA LEU A 313 8.56 11.36 11.09
C LEU A 313 9.34 12.57 11.61
N ARG A 314 9.37 13.65 10.82
CA ARG A 314 9.89 14.94 11.28
C ARG A 314 8.85 15.62 12.15
N ILE A 315 9.17 15.82 13.43
CA ILE A 315 8.38 16.60 14.38
C ILE A 315 9.17 17.85 14.81
N PRO A 316 8.51 18.90 15.33
CA PRO A 316 9.21 19.99 15.98
C PRO A 316 9.75 19.51 17.33
N TRP A 317 10.98 19.91 17.69
CA TRP A 317 11.54 19.55 19.00
C TRP A 317 10.76 20.24 20.12
N PRO A 318 10.46 19.54 21.24
CA PRO A 318 9.79 20.12 22.41
C PRO A 318 10.43 21.39 22.98
N GLU A 319 11.70 21.67 22.69
CA GLU A 319 12.42 22.82 23.26
C GLU A 319 12.87 23.86 22.21
N SER A 320 12.68 23.61 20.91
CA SER A 320 13.12 24.55 19.85
C SER A 320 12.14 25.71 19.60
N ARG A 321 10.99 25.73 20.28
CA ARG A 321 10.10 26.90 20.33
C ARG A 321 10.40 27.67 21.62
N PRO A 322 10.70 28.98 21.57
CA PRO A 322 10.95 29.81 22.76
C PRO A 322 9.74 29.94 23.72
N GLN A 323 8.65 29.21 23.48
CA GLN A 323 7.39 29.24 24.24
C GLN A 323 6.98 27.88 24.82
N TRP A 324 7.74 26.81 24.60
CA TRP A 324 7.50 25.50 25.17
C TRP A 324 8.35 25.29 26.44
N ARG A 325 7.71 24.99 27.57
CA ARG A 325 8.37 24.45 28.77
C ARG A 325 7.73 23.11 29.08
N GLY A 326 8.46 22.02 28.85
CA GLY A 326 8.03 20.65 29.15
C GLY A 326 8.23 19.70 27.97
N ALA A 327 8.71 18.48 28.25
CA ALA A 327 8.89 17.45 27.23
C ALA A 327 7.52 16.98 26.71
N VAL A 328 7.31 17.00 25.38
CA VAL A 328 6.20 16.27 24.76
C VAL A 328 6.47 14.78 24.98
N ARG A 329 5.74 14.17 25.90
CA ARG A 329 5.74 12.71 26.03
C ARG A 329 4.87 12.16 24.92
N LEU A 330 5.50 11.87 23.78
CA LEU A 330 4.87 11.01 22.78
C LEU A 330 4.63 9.65 23.43
N GLU A 331 3.44 9.10 23.22
CA GLU A 331 3.18 7.73 23.60
C GLU A 331 4.22 6.82 22.93
N THR A 332 4.67 5.79 23.64
CA THR A 332 5.67 4.83 23.10
C THR A 332 5.16 4.06 21.88
N LYS A 333 3.85 4.15 21.62
CA LYS A 333 3.15 3.57 20.48
C LYS A 333 2.17 4.60 19.92
N PHE A 334 2.04 4.68 18.62
CA PHE A 334 1.04 5.52 17.96
C PHE A 334 0.45 4.79 16.75
N GLU A 335 -0.81 5.10 16.45
CA GLU A 335 -1.60 4.47 15.42
C GLU A 335 -1.80 5.45 14.26
N LEU A 336 -1.23 5.13 13.10
CA LEU A 336 -1.29 5.98 11.92
C LEU A 336 -1.18 5.13 10.65
N LEU A 337 -1.96 5.47 9.62
CA LEU A 337 -1.92 4.84 8.30
C LEU A 337 -2.11 3.31 8.36
N GLY A 338 -3.07 2.86 9.16
CA GLY A 338 -3.42 1.44 9.30
C GLY A 338 -2.38 0.63 10.07
N ARG A 339 -1.40 1.28 10.69
CA ARG A 339 -0.27 0.65 11.38
C ARG A 339 -0.08 1.23 12.77
N ARG A 340 0.30 0.37 13.69
CA ARG A 340 0.86 0.77 14.96
C ARG A 340 2.37 0.78 14.83
N TRP A 341 2.96 1.84 15.35
CA TRP A 341 4.38 2.10 15.27
C TRP A 341 4.96 2.19 16.68
N ARG A 342 6.24 1.88 16.80
CA ARG A 342 7.02 2.10 18.02
C ARG A 342 8.12 3.10 17.72
N ILE A 343 8.35 4.02 18.65
CA ILE A 343 9.49 4.92 18.55
C ILE A 343 10.75 4.12 18.87
N ALA A 344 11.65 4.01 17.90
CA ALA A 344 12.93 3.32 18.06
C ALA A 344 14.06 4.29 18.42
N GLN A 345 14.12 5.44 17.72
CA GLN A 345 15.16 6.44 17.95
C GLN A 345 14.64 7.85 17.75
N TRP A 346 15.32 8.79 18.42
CA TRP A 346 15.17 10.22 18.24
C TRP A 346 16.47 10.77 17.70
N GLU A 347 16.39 11.65 16.70
CA GLU A 347 17.53 12.35 16.16
C GLU A 347 17.20 13.84 16.08
N GLN A 348 17.95 14.66 16.80
CA GLN A 348 17.73 16.10 16.84
C GLN A 348 18.56 16.79 15.74
N GLU A 349 17.91 17.62 14.94
CA GLU A 349 18.54 18.39 13.87
C GLU A 349 18.08 19.86 13.94
N GLY A 350 18.88 20.70 14.59
CA GLY A 350 18.60 22.14 14.75
C GLY A 350 17.25 22.41 15.43
N ALA A 351 16.29 22.96 14.67
CA ALA A 351 14.95 23.29 15.16
C ALA A 351 13.96 22.10 15.14
N HIS A 352 14.37 20.94 14.64
CA HIS A 352 13.50 19.80 14.40
C HIS A 352 14.02 18.50 15.01
N THR A 353 13.18 17.49 14.98
CA THR A 353 13.52 16.15 15.46
C THR A 353 12.94 15.11 14.55
N TRP A 354 13.79 14.18 14.14
CA TRP A 354 13.40 12.99 13.43
C TRP A 354 13.06 11.91 14.44
N LEU A 355 11.81 11.45 14.37
CA LEU A 355 11.38 10.21 14.99
C LEU A 355 11.61 9.09 14.02
N HIS A 356 12.43 8.15 14.45
CA HIS A 356 12.69 6.89 13.77
C HIS A 356 11.68 5.88 14.31
N LEU A 357 10.76 5.47 13.45
CA LEU A 357 9.57 4.70 13.80
C LEU A 357 9.70 3.32 13.22
N VAL A 358 9.57 2.28 14.05
CA VAL A 358 9.62 0.90 13.60
C VAL A 358 8.22 0.32 13.66
N PHE A 359 7.86 -0.41 12.60
CA PHE A 359 6.57 -1.09 12.52
C PHE A 359 6.37 -2.05 13.71
N ALA A 360 5.19 -2.01 14.32
CA ALA A 360 4.85 -2.88 15.44
C ALA A 360 3.80 -3.92 15.06
N ASP A 361 2.64 -3.48 14.58
CA ASP A 361 1.58 -4.33 14.05
C ASP A 361 0.63 -3.52 13.15
N SER A 362 -0.21 -4.20 12.37
CA SER A 362 -1.32 -3.53 11.66
C SER A 362 -2.48 -3.29 12.62
N ILE A 363 -3.13 -2.13 12.53
CA ILE A 363 -4.31 -1.82 13.35
C ILE A 363 -5.44 -2.76 12.91
N ARG A 364 -6.10 -3.41 13.89
CA ARG A 364 -7.28 -4.22 13.62
C ARG A 364 -8.49 -3.31 13.49
N MET A 365 -9.15 -3.35 12.35
CA MET A 365 -10.48 -2.75 12.18
C MET A 365 -11.44 -3.37 13.21
N PRO A 366 -12.21 -2.58 13.97
CA PRO A 366 -13.18 -3.11 14.93
C PRO A 366 -14.22 -3.98 14.21
N GLU A 367 -14.32 -5.26 14.63
CA GLU A 367 -15.22 -6.24 14.02
C GLU A 367 -16.67 -6.03 14.48
N PRO A 368 -17.67 -5.96 13.57
CA PRO A 368 -19.02 -6.34 13.95
C PRO A 368 -19.04 -7.84 14.22
N ARG A 369 -19.45 -8.22 15.42
CA ARG A 369 -19.53 -9.61 15.91
C ARG A 369 -20.18 -10.53 14.86
N SER A 370 -19.35 -11.30 14.16
CA SER A 370 -19.77 -12.44 13.35
C SER A 370 -18.68 -13.49 13.45
N GLU A 371 -18.95 -14.47 14.30
CA GLU A 371 -18.22 -15.71 14.48
C GLU A 371 -18.08 -16.44 13.14
N THR A 372 -16.89 -16.38 12.56
CA THR A 372 -16.25 -17.55 11.95
C THR A 372 -14.76 -17.40 12.20
N GLU A 373 -14.27 -18.20 13.13
CA GLU A 373 -12.86 -18.43 13.36
C GLU A 373 -12.24 -19.02 12.10
N ASN A 374 -11.78 -18.16 11.20
CA ASN A 374 -10.67 -18.37 10.27
C ASN A 374 -10.10 -17.00 9.89
N GLY A 375 -10.01 -16.12 10.90
CA GLY A 375 -9.39 -14.82 10.77
C GLY A 375 -7.90 -15.02 10.49
N VAL A 376 -7.51 -14.76 9.24
CA VAL A 376 -6.12 -14.67 8.77
C VAL A 376 -5.32 -13.87 9.81
N ARG A 377 -4.61 -14.60 10.68
CA ARG A 377 -3.89 -14.06 11.82
C ARG A 377 -2.43 -13.92 11.45
N ARG A 378 -1.94 -12.71 11.71
CA ARG A 378 -0.56 -12.21 11.63
C ARG A 378 -0.04 -11.93 10.21
N LEU A 379 0.02 -10.64 9.92
CA LEU A 379 0.95 -10.13 8.94
C LEU A 379 2.33 -10.11 9.56
N ARG A 380 3.23 -10.77 8.86
CA ARG A 380 4.63 -10.61 9.14
C ARG A 380 5.04 -9.23 8.60
N PRO A 381 6.12 -8.67 9.14
CA PRO A 381 6.65 -7.43 8.60
C PRO A 381 7.03 -7.58 7.10
N ALA A 382 6.90 -6.52 6.28
CA ALA A 382 7.15 -6.57 4.83
C ALA A 382 8.56 -7.07 4.46
N VAL A 383 9.57 -6.75 5.28
CA VAL A 383 10.95 -7.25 5.21
C VAL A 383 10.98 -8.75 5.41
N ALA A 384 10.16 -9.31 6.30
CA ALA A 384 10.06 -10.75 6.44
C ALA A 384 9.46 -11.39 5.17
N ASP A 385 8.45 -10.79 4.56
CA ASP A 385 7.89 -11.26 3.29
C ASP A 385 8.88 -11.11 2.11
N MET A 386 9.69 -10.04 2.08
CA MET A 386 10.79 -9.86 1.11
C MET A 386 11.81 -10.98 1.24
N ARG A 387 12.23 -11.27 2.47
CA ARG A 387 13.19 -12.33 2.77
C ARG A 387 12.64 -13.72 2.43
N TRP A 388 11.36 -13.97 2.71
CA TRP A 388 10.71 -15.21 2.31
C TRP A 388 10.57 -15.34 0.79
N ALA A 389 10.21 -14.27 0.08
CA ALA A 389 10.12 -14.26 -1.39
C ALA A 389 11.50 -14.46 -2.04
N ALA A 390 12.52 -13.76 -1.55
CA ALA A 390 13.90 -13.93 -2.01
C ALA A 390 14.40 -15.37 -1.78
N LEU A 391 14.07 -15.98 -0.64
CA LEU A 391 14.41 -17.37 -0.38
C LEU A 391 13.62 -18.35 -1.27
N GLU A 392 12.35 -18.05 -1.57
CA GLU A 392 11.52 -18.80 -2.51
C GLU A 392 12.13 -18.79 -3.91
N ASP A 393 12.55 -17.62 -4.40
CA ASP A 393 13.17 -17.47 -5.71
C ASP A 393 14.54 -18.15 -5.79
N ALA A 394 15.38 -17.99 -4.75
CA ALA A 394 16.66 -18.70 -4.65
C ALA A 394 16.47 -20.23 -4.64
N LEU A 395 15.43 -20.73 -3.96
CA LEU A 395 15.09 -22.15 -3.95
C LEU A 395 14.61 -22.63 -5.33
N LEU A 396 13.77 -21.85 -6.01
CA LEU A 396 13.31 -22.17 -7.37
C LEU A 396 14.46 -22.17 -8.37
N ALA A 397 15.36 -21.18 -8.30
CA ALA A 397 16.56 -21.09 -9.12
C ALA A 397 17.50 -22.28 -8.87
N ALA A 398 17.76 -22.62 -7.59
CA ALA A 398 18.57 -23.77 -7.22
C ALA A 398 18.00 -25.09 -7.78
N LEU A 399 16.68 -25.27 -7.70
CA LEU A 399 16.00 -26.44 -8.24
C LEU A 399 15.99 -26.50 -9.78
N ALA A 400 16.01 -25.35 -10.44
CA ALA A 400 16.05 -25.25 -11.90
C ALA A 400 17.47 -25.45 -12.46
N GLN A 401 18.48 -24.95 -11.74
CA GLN A 401 19.90 -25.07 -12.11
C GLN A 401 20.53 -26.38 -11.62
N GLU A 402 19.85 -27.11 -10.73
CA GLU A 402 20.37 -28.32 -10.07
C GLU A 402 21.65 -28.06 -9.27
N THR A 403 21.80 -26.84 -8.72
CA THR A 403 22.92 -26.45 -7.86
C THR A 403 22.42 -25.73 -6.61
N ALA A 404 23.22 -25.72 -5.54
CA ALA A 404 22.91 -24.94 -4.35
C ALA A 404 23.36 -23.47 -4.46
N ASP A 405 24.07 -23.08 -5.52
CA ASP A 405 24.74 -21.78 -5.62
C ASP A 405 23.79 -20.58 -5.42
N PRO A 406 22.55 -20.57 -5.95
CA PRO A 406 21.62 -19.46 -5.70
C PRO A 406 21.28 -19.26 -4.21
N ILE A 407 21.31 -20.34 -3.41
CA ILE A 407 21.11 -20.30 -1.96
C ILE A 407 22.41 -19.91 -1.25
N GLU A 408 23.58 -20.35 -1.74
CA GLU A 408 24.88 -20.01 -1.16
C GLU A 408 25.27 -18.54 -1.36
N GLN A 409 24.83 -17.94 -2.46
CA GLN A 409 25.05 -16.53 -2.81
C GLN A 409 23.99 -15.59 -2.23
N PHE A 410 23.10 -16.12 -1.40
CA PHE A 410 21.99 -15.36 -0.83
C PHE A 410 22.50 -14.25 0.10
N ARG A 411 22.06 -13.01 -0.13
CA ARG A 411 22.54 -11.82 0.61
C ARG A 411 22.29 -11.90 2.12
N HIS A 412 21.24 -12.60 2.53
CA HIS A 412 20.86 -12.82 3.92
C HIS A 412 21.47 -14.13 4.43
N SER A 413 22.71 -14.07 4.90
CA SER A 413 23.49 -15.24 5.30
C SER A 413 22.82 -16.06 6.41
N GLU A 414 21.97 -15.44 7.22
CA GLU A 414 21.16 -16.08 8.24
C GLU A 414 20.10 -17.05 7.68
N LEU A 415 19.69 -16.88 6.42
CA LEU A 415 18.70 -17.72 5.75
C LEU A 415 19.31 -18.89 4.96
N ILE A 416 20.63 -18.89 4.73
CA ILE A 416 21.32 -19.94 3.97
C ILE A 416 21.11 -21.33 4.59
N PRO A 417 21.24 -21.55 5.92
CA PRO A 417 21.01 -22.87 6.51
C PRO A 417 19.57 -23.37 6.29
N LEU A 418 18.58 -22.47 6.39
CA LEU A 418 17.19 -22.80 6.12
C LEU A 418 16.95 -23.11 4.64
N GLY A 419 17.55 -22.32 3.73
CA GLY A 419 17.51 -22.57 2.29
C GLY A 419 18.04 -23.95 1.92
N ARG A 420 19.20 -24.33 2.48
CA ARG A 420 19.78 -25.69 2.30
C ARG A 420 18.83 -26.78 2.78
N ALA A 421 18.19 -26.58 3.93
CA ALA A 421 17.22 -27.53 4.47
C ALA A 421 15.98 -27.67 3.58
N LEU A 422 15.48 -26.56 3.04
CA LEU A 422 14.36 -26.54 2.08
C LEU A 422 14.73 -27.20 0.75
N LEU A 423 15.93 -26.95 0.23
CA LEU A 423 16.43 -27.62 -0.97
C LEU A 423 16.51 -29.13 -0.76
N GLY A 424 17.10 -29.57 0.35
CA GLY A 424 17.17 -31.00 0.69
C GLY A 424 15.80 -31.66 0.89
N LEU A 425 14.79 -30.92 1.35
CA LEU A 425 13.40 -31.39 1.38
C LEU A 425 12.80 -31.53 -0.03
N CYS A 426 13.06 -30.56 -0.91
CA CYS A 426 12.60 -30.60 -2.30
C CYS A 426 13.25 -31.75 -3.08
N GLU A 427 14.54 -32.01 -2.86
CA GLU A 427 15.26 -33.14 -3.45
C GLU A 427 14.74 -34.49 -2.94
N ALA A 428 14.48 -34.61 -1.63
CA ALA A 428 13.94 -35.84 -1.03
C ALA A 428 12.51 -36.18 -1.53
N THR A 429 11.80 -35.21 -2.09
CA THR A 429 10.45 -35.38 -2.66
C THR A 429 10.43 -35.45 -4.20
N ARG A 430 11.55 -35.17 -4.88
CA ARG A 430 11.72 -35.33 -6.33
C ARG A 430 11.93 -36.81 -6.69
N GLY A 431 11.11 -37.35 -7.60
CA GLY A 431 11.27 -38.67 -8.19
C GLY A 431 10.13 -39.67 -7.92
N GLY A 432 9.96 -40.62 -8.85
CA GLY A 432 8.92 -41.67 -8.86
C GLY A 432 9.32 -43.03 -8.25
N ARG A 433 10.35 -43.07 -7.40
CA ARG A 433 10.75 -44.28 -6.65
C ARG A 433 10.00 -44.38 -5.32
N PRO A 434 9.88 -45.58 -4.70
CA PRO A 434 9.24 -45.73 -3.40
C PRO A 434 9.96 -44.84 -2.38
N ARG A 435 9.24 -43.81 -1.95
CA ARG A 435 9.77 -42.72 -1.13
C ARG A 435 9.97 -43.22 0.30
N ASN A 436 11.17 -43.06 0.85
CA ASN A 436 11.38 -43.33 2.27
C ASN A 436 10.79 -42.17 3.10
N LEU A 437 9.67 -42.42 3.76
CA LEU A 437 8.98 -41.44 4.61
C LEU A 437 9.85 -40.94 5.76
N GLU A 438 10.75 -41.77 6.30
CA GLU A 438 11.70 -41.36 7.34
C GLU A 438 12.68 -40.30 6.82
N THR A 439 13.04 -40.37 5.53
CA THR A 439 13.90 -39.36 4.89
C THR A 439 13.15 -38.04 4.76
N VAL A 440 11.87 -38.07 4.38
CA VAL A 440 11.02 -36.86 4.30
C VAL A 440 10.84 -36.26 5.70
N GLU A 441 10.52 -37.06 6.71
CA GLU A 441 10.40 -36.59 8.11
C GLU A 441 11.69 -35.95 8.62
N SER A 442 12.85 -36.59 8.37
CA SER A 442 14.15 -36.04 8.74
C SER A 442 14.41 -34.68 8.08
N ARG A 443 14.03 -34.51 6.80
CA ARG A 443 14.15 -33.23 6.10
C ARG A 443 13.18 -32.17 6.62
N VAL A 444 11.94 -32.52 6.95
CA VAL A 444 11.02 -31.57 7.59
C VAL A 444 11.53 -31.15 8.98
N ASN A 445 12.10 -32.07 9.76
CA ASN A 445 12.75 -31.75 11.03
C ASN A 445 13.95 -30.80 10.86
N ALA A 446 14.76 -30.97 9.81
CA ALA A 446 15.85 -30.05 9.50
C ALA A 446 15.34 -28.64 9.19
N VAL A 447 14.26 -28.52 8.39
CA VAL A 447 13.60 -27.23 8.13
C VAL A 447 13.10 -26.62 9.44
N ARG A 448 12.44 -27.41 10.29
CA ARG A 448 11.95 -26.95 11.59
C ARG A 448 13.08 -26.46 12.49
N TYR A 449 14.18 -27.19 12.57
CA TYR A 449 15.36 -26.84 13.35
C TYR A 449 15.93 -25.49 12.91
N HIS A 450 16.25 -25.32 11.63
CA HIS A 450 16.82 -24.08 11.11
C HIS A 450 15.83 -22.90 11.11
N SER A 451 14.53 -23.18 11.07
CA SER A 451 13.51 -22.13 11.19
C SER A 451 13.30 -21.64 12.63
N ALA A 452 13.71 -22.39 13.65
CA ALA A 452 13.38 -22.09 15.04
C ALA A 452 13.95 -20.75 15.51
N GLU A 453 15.22 -20.48 15.19
CA GLU A 453 15.92 -19.23 15.53
C GLU A 453 15.40 -18.04 14.70
N LEU A 454 15.01 -18.30 13.45
CA LEU A 454 14.47 -17.30 12.54
C LEU A 454 13.01 -16.95 12.84
N ARG A 455 12.29 -17.81 13.56
CA ARG A 455 10.83 -17.70 13.78
C ARG A 455 10.45 -16.46 14.57
N GLU A 456 11.32 -15.99 15.47
CA GLU A 456 11.09 -14.77 16.24
C GLU A 456 11.12 -13.51 15.36
N PHE A 457 11.94 -13.52 14.31
CA PHE A 457 12.17 -12.38 13.43
C PHE A 457 11.37 -12.42 12.12
N LEU A 458 11.28 -13.59 11.48
CA LEU A 458 10.62 -13.78 10.18
C LEU A 458 9.23 -14.44 10.27
N GLY A 459 8.83 -14.89 11.45
CA GLY A 459 7.64 -15.72 11.62
C GLY A 459 7.83 -17.16 11.14
N PRO A 460 6.77 -18.00 11.16
CA PRO A 460 6.86 -19.42 10.78
C PRO A 460 7.19 -19.61 9.29
N VAL A 461 7.65 -20.77 8.84
CA VAL A 461 7.96 -20.95 7.40
C VAL A 461 6.65 -20.97 6.60
N PRO A 462 6.47 -20.13 5.55
CA PRO A 462 5.21 -20.11 4.83
C PRO A 462 5.10 -21.34 3.91
N TRP A 463 3.95 -22.05 3.92
CA TRP A 463 3.73 -23.25 3.11
C TRP A 463 3.97 -23.04 1.62
N ARG A 464 3.69 -21.82 1.13
CA ARG A 464 3.88 -21.45 -0.28
C ARG A 464 5.33 -21.51 -0.76
N ILE A 465 6.31 -21.42 0.15
CA ILE A 465 7.74 -21.47 -0.22
C ILE A 465 8.13 -22.76 -0.93
N LEU A 466 7.36 -23.83 -0.72
CA LEU A 466 7.60 -25.11 -1.36
C LEU A 466 6.97 -25.14 -2.76
N PRO A 467 7.71 -25.64 -3.77
CA PRO A 467 7.15 -25.86 -5.11
C PRO A 467 5.90 -26.74 -5.07
N GLU A 468 4.95 -26.49 -5.97
CA GLU A 468 3.68 -27.23 -6.05
C GLU A 468 3.85 -28.78 -6.07
N PRO A 469 4.82 -29.36 -6.80
CA PRO A 469 5.04 -30.80 -6.76
C PRO A 469 5.36 -31.32 -5.36
N VAL A 470 6.22 -30.61 -4.61
CA VAL A 470 6.61 -30.96 -3.24
C VAL A 470 5.41 -30.88 -2.30
N ARG A 471 4.63 -29.80 -2.42
CA ARG A 471 3.40 -29.62 -1.65
C ARG A 471 2.42 -30.78 -1.88
N LYS A 472 2.20 -31.19 -3.13
CA LYS A 472 1.35 -32.36 -3.45
C LYS A 472 1.83 -33.63 -2.77
N VAL A 473 3.15 -33.88 -2.77
CA VAL A 473 3.73 -35.06 -2.11
C VAL A 473 3.48 -35.04 -0.60
N LEU A 474 3.75 -33.92 0.05
CA LEU A 474 3.55 -33.77 1.50
C LEU A 474 2.06 -33.84 1.88
N LEU A 475 1.16 -33.31 1.05
CA LEU A 475 -0.29 -33.47 1.21
C LEU A 475 -0.73 -34.93 1.08
N SER A 476 -0.20 -35.67 0.09
CA SER A 476 -0.52 -37.10 -0.08
C SER A 476 0.05 -37.99 1.03
N ALA A 477 1.13 -37.56 1.68
CA ALA A 477 1.77 -38.30 2.77
C ALA A 477 1.11 -38.04 4.13
N ARG A 478 0.01 -37.26 4.18
CA ARG A 478 -0.67 -36.93 5.42
C ARG A 478 -1.35 -38.10 6.11
N ASP A 479 -1.61 -39.21 5.41
CA ASP A 479 -2.15 -40.43 6.03
C ASP A 479 -1.27 -40.96 7.18
N TYR A 480 -0.01 -40.51 7.24
CA TYR A 480 0.90 -40.70 8.37
C TYR A 480 0.75 -39.56 9.39
N SER A 481 0.13 -39.86 10.53
CA SER A 481 -0.21 -38.87 11.57
C SER A 481 1.01 -38.10 12.13
N GLN A 482 2.18 -38.73 12.18
CA GLN A 482 3.41 -38.09 12.68
C GLN A 482 3.94 -37.03 11.72
N LEU A 483 4.03 -37.35 10.43
CA LEU A 483 4.41 -36.42 9.37
C LEU A 483 3.40 -35.27 9.22
N ASP A 484 2.10 -35.53 9.33
CA ASP A 484 1.06 -34.48 9.26
C ASP A 484 1.22 -33.48 10.42
N CYS A 485 1.39 -33.96 11.66
CA CYS A 485 1.68 -33.10 12.81
C CYS A 485 2.96 -32.28 12.62
N LEU A 486 4.02 -32.90 12.09
CA LEU A 486 5.30 -32.25 11.88
C LEU A 486 5.22 -31.17 10.79
N VAL A 487 4.55 -31.43 9.68
CA VAL A 487 4.31 -30.46 8.60
C VAL A 487 3.49 -29.27 9.11
N ASN A 488 2.39 -29.51 9.84
CA ASN A 488 1.58 -28.43 10.42
C ASN A 488 2.32 -27.63 11.52
N ALA A 489 3.28 -28.25 12.22
CA ALA A 489 4.11 -27.56 13.21
C ALA A 489 5.22 -26.70 12.58
N THR A 490 5.62 -27.02 11.34
CA THR A 490 6.76 -26.43 10.64
C THR A 490 6.33 -25.33 9.68
N PHE A 491 5.23 -25.56 8.94
CA PHE A 491 4.75 -24.66 7.90
C PHE A 491 3.43 -23.98 8.30
N ASP A 492 3.29 -22.73 7.90
CA ASP A 492 2.11 -21.89 8.10
C ASP A 492 1.29 -21.81 6.80
N GLY A 493 -0.05 -21.77 6.91
CA GLY A 493 -0.95 -21.77 5.74
C GLY A 493 -1.06 -23.13 5.03
N VAL A 494 -0.81 -24.20 5.76
CA VAL A 494 -0.98 -25.59 5.32
C VAL A 494 -2.48 -25.89 5.16
N PRO A 495 -2.98 -26.37 4.00
CA PRO A 495 -4.42 -26.58 3.77
C PRO A 495 -5.03 -27.54 4.80
N GLU A 496 -6.22 -27.27 5.32
CA GLU A 496 -6.94 -28.20 6.21
C GLU A 496 -7.34 -29.48 5.46
N ARG A 497 -7.36 -30.63 6.16
CA ARG A 497 -7.93 -31.86 5.59
C ARG A 497 -9.41 -31.60 5.29
N ARG A 498 -9.83 -31.72 4.03
CA ARG A 498 -11.24 -31.89 3.72
C ARG A 498 -11.70 -33.20 4.36
N THR A 499 -12.33 -33.13 5.53
CA THR A 499 -13.09 -34.25 6.06
C THR A 499 -14.18 -34.54 5.05
N ALA A 500 -14.08 -35.68 4.35
CA ALA A 500 -15.20 -36.17 3.57
C ALA A 500 -16.39 -36.26 4.52
N SER A 501 -17.49 -35.57 4.17
CA SER A 501 -18.76 -35.74 4.87
C SER A 501 -19.12 -37.21 4.80
N ARG A 502 -18.96 -37.91 5.93
CA ARG A 502 -19.70 -39.13 6.22
C ARG A 502 -21.16 -38.71 6.45
N ASP A 503 -21.84 -38.36 5.36
CA ASP A 503 -23.26 -38.64 5.28
C ASP A 503 -23.35 -40.12 4.97
N SER A 504 -23.44 -40.86 6.07
CA SER A 504 -23.91 -42.23 6.10
C SER A 504 -25.17 -42.35 5.25
N HIS A 505 -25.06 -43.13 4.17
CA HIS A 505 -26.12 -44.06 3.83
C HIS A 505 -26.50 -44.82 5.11
N ALA A 506 -27.67 -44.50 5.64
CA ALA A 506 -28.44 -45.39 6.49
C ALA A 506 -29.85 -45.45 5.91
N ALA A 507 -30.28 -46.69 5.73
CA ALA A 507 -31.53 -47.20 5.16
C ALA A 507 -32.81 -46.42 5.49
#